data_AF-A0A1A6G0X8-F1
#
_entry.id   AF-A0A1A6G0X8-F1
#
_cell.length_a   1.000
_cell.length_b   1.000
_cell.length_c   1.000
_cell.angle_alpha   90.00
_cell.angle_beta   90.00
_cell.angle_gamma   90.00
#
_symmetry.space_group_name_H-M   'P 1'
#
loop_
_entity.id
_entity.type
_entity.pdbx_description
1 polymer ?
#
loop_
_entity_poly.entity_id
_entity_poly.type
_entity_poly.pdbx_seq_one_letter_code
_entity_poly.pdbx_strand_id
1 'polypeptide(L)'
;ANASNPGPFGDVLCDSPYQLILSAFDFIKNSGEEASFMIWTGDSPPHVPVPELSTGTVIKVITNMTMTVQNLFPNLQVFPALGNHDYWPQDQLPIATSKVYSAVADLWKPWLDEEAISTLKKGGFYSQRVANNPNLRIISLNTNLYYGPNVMTLNKTDPANQFEWLENTLNSSLQNKEKVYIIAHVPVGYLPYATGTPAVRQYYNEKLVDIFRKYSSVIAGQFYGHTHRDSLMVLSDRKGSPINSAFVAPAVTPVKGVLQKETNNPGVRLFQYKPGDYTL
;
A
#
# COMPACT_ATOMS: atom_id res chain seq x y z
N ALA A 1 -10.44 -15.81 19.38
CA ALA A 1 -11.60 -16.73 19.33
C ALA A 1 -11.16 -18.03 18.69
N ASN A 2 -11.85 -19.15 18.93
CA ASN A 2 -11.56 -20.37 18.18
C ASN A 2 -11.96 -20.18 16.71
N ALA A 3 -11.25 -20.84 15.80
CA ALA A 3 -11.59 -20.85 14.37
C ALA A 3 -13.00 -21.41 14.15
N SER A 4 -13.68 -20.94 13.09
CA SER A 4 -15.07 -21.33 12.79
C SER A 4 -15.16 -22.73 12.18
N ASN A 5 -14.44 -22.99 11.09
CA ASN A 5 -14.36 -24.25 10.37
C ASN A 5 -13.01 -24.32 9.60
N PRO A 6 -11.88 -24.52 10.30
CA PRO A 6 -10.56 -24.35 9.72
C PRO A 6 -10.24 -25.41 8.66
N GLY A 7 -9.76 -24.96 7.50
CA GLY A 7 -9.22 -25.79 6.43
C GLY A 7 -7.75 -25.49 6.14
N PRO A 8 -7.12 -26.21 5.18
CA PRO A 8 -5.71 -26.02 4.84
C PRO A 8 -5.39 -24.63 4.28
N PHE A 9 -6.39 -23.94 3.71
CA PHE A 9 -6.26 -22.59 3.15
C PHE A 9 -6.77 -21.49 4.09
N GLY A 10 -7.10 -21.82 5.34
CA GLY A 10 -7.47 -20.84 6.36
C GLY A 10 -8.88 -21.01 6.89
N ASP A 11 -9.32 -19.97 7.59
CA ASP A 11 -10.64 -19.83 8.21
C ASP A 11 -11.01 -18.35 8.25
N VAL A 12 -12.31 -18.02 8.23
CA VAL A 12 -12.75 -16.62 8.29
C VAL A 12 -12.43 -15.93 9.62
N LEU A 13 -12.09 -16.66 10.68
CA LEU A 13 -11.63 -16.09 11.96
C LEU A 13 -10.10 -16.13 12.13
N CYS A 14 -9.36 -16.47 11.07
CA CYS A 14 -7.91 -16.52 11.07
C CYS A 14 -7.33 -15.64 9.96
N ASP A 15 -6.13 -15.11 10.22
CA ASP A 15 -5.31 -14.59 9.13
C ASP A 15 -4.78 -15.72 8.24
N SER A 16 -4.23 -15.33 7.09
CA SER A 16 -3.73 -16.24 6.07
C SER A 16 -2.70 -17.23 6.62
N PRO A 17 -2.94 -18.56 6.53
CA PRO A 17 -1.85 -19.50 6.62
C PRO A 17 -0.90 -19.31 5.43
N TYR A 18 0.37 -19.67 5.61
CA TYR A 18 1.37 -19.53 4.54
C TYR A 18 0.96 -20.26 3.24
N GLN A 19 0.26 -21.39 3.35
CA GLN A 19 -0.28 -22.14 2.21
C GLN A 19 -1.26 -21.31 1.35
N LEU A 20 -2.08 -20.45 1.97
CA LEU A 20 -2.97 -19.57 1.24
C LEU A 20 -2.19 -18.51 0.45
N ILE A 21 -1.19 -17.89 1.11
CA ILE A 21 -0.32 -16.88 0.50
C ILE A 21 0.43 -17.48 -0.70
N LEU A 22 1.03 -18.65 -0.51
CA LEU A 22 1.70 -19.37 -1.60
C LEU A 22 0.75 -19.69 -2.74
N SER A 23 -0.46 -20.17 -2.46
CA SER A 23 -1.44 -20.49 -3.51
C SER A 23 -1.81 -19.26 -4.36
N ALA A 24 -1.87 -18.07 -3.77
CA ALA A 24 -2.14 -16.83 -4.48
C ALA A 24 -0.99 -16.44 -5.42
N PHE A 25 0.26 -16.54 -4.96
CA PHE A 25 1.43 -16.29 -5.81
C PHE A 25 1.64 -17.37 -6.88
N ASP A 26 1.40 -18.64 -6.54
CA ASP A 26 1.45 -19.74 -7.50
C ASP A 26 0.38 -19.58 -8.58
N PHE A 27 -0.82 -19.11 -8.21
CA PHE A 27 -1.84 -18.73 -9.19
C PHE A 27 -1.36 -17.61 -10.12
N ILE A 28 -0.81 -16.52 -9.57
CA ILE A 28 -0.28 -15.41 -10.38
C ILE A 28 0.79 -15.92 -11.35
N LYS A 29 1.75 -16.72 -10.86
CA LYS A 29 2.85 -17.28 -11.66
C LYS A 29 2.37 -18.19 -12.79
N ASN A 30 1.32 -18.97 -12.56
CA ASN A 30 0.80 -19.94 -13.51
C ASN A 30 -0.44 -19.46 -14.28
N SER A 31 -0.81 -18.18 -14.13
CA SER A 31 -2.02 -17.61 -14.74
C SER A 31 -1.95 -17.56 -16.27
N GLY A 32 -0.75 -17.59 -16.86
CA GLY A 32 -0.53 -17.34 -18.28
C GLY A 32 -0.55 -15.85 -18.65
N GLU A 33 -0.76 -14.96 -17.67
CA GLU A 33 -0.77 -13.51 -17.86
C GLU A 33 0.65 -12.95 -17.79
N GLU A 34 0.97 -12.03 -18.69
CA GLU A 34 2.21 -11.25 -18.61
C GLU A 34 2.01 -9.98 -17.78
N ALA A 35 2.93 -9.72 -16.85
CA ALA A 35 2.93 -8.52 -16.02
C ALA A 35 4.29 -7.83 -16.08
N SER A 36 4.28 -6.51 -16.30
CA SER A 36 5.50 -5.70 -16.35
C SER A 36 6.09 -5.38 -14.97
N PHE A 37 5.24 -5.36 -13.94
CA PHE A 37 5.60 -5.10 -12.54
C PHE A 37 4.46 -5.56 -11.61
N MET A 38 4.73 -5.57 -10.31
CA MET A 38 3.73 -5.83 -9.26
C MET A 38 3.68 -4.65 -8.28
N ILE A 39 2.49 -4.32 -7.78
CA ILE A 39 2.30 -3.42 -6.65
C ILE A 39 1.93 -4.24 -5.41
N TRP A 40 2.57 -3.97 -4.27
CA TRP A 40 2.32 -4.70 -3.01
C TRP A 40 2.12 -3.71 -1.86
N THR A 41 0.86 -3.47 -1.49
CA THR A 41 0.51 -2.39 -0.56
C THR A 41 0.50 -2.80 0.91
N GLY A 42 1.39 -3.69 1.35
CA GLY A 42 1.70 -3.93 2.76
C GLY A 42 0.74 -4.85 3.54
N ASP A 43 0.86 -4.78 4.88
CA ASP A 43 0.19 -5.58 5.92
C ASP A 43 0.54 -7.08 5.88
N SER A 44 1.79 -7.38 6.25
CA SER A 44 2.30 -8.75 6.30
C SER A 44 2.09 -9.45 7.66
N PRO A 45 2.36 -8.81 8.82
CA PRO A 45 2.13 -9.43 10.12
C PRO A 45 0.64 -9.69 10.43
N PRO A 46 0.33 -10.70 11.25
CA PRO A 46 -1.06 -11.03 11.59
C PRO A 46 -1.69 -10.04 12.58
N HIS A 47 -3.01 -10.10 12.69
CA HIS A 47 -3.81 -9.40 13.70
C HIS A 47 -3.76 -10.14 15.03
N VAL A 48 -2.71 -9.89 15.80
CA VAL A 48 -2.57 -10.37 17.18
C VAL A 48 -2.31 -9.21 18.14
N PRO A 49 -2.61 -9.34 19.44
CA PRO A 49 -2.28 -8.32 20.42
C PRO A 49 -0.80 -7.89 20.35
N VAL A 50 -0.54 -6.59 20.51
CA VAL A 50 0.80 -5.99 20.45
C VAL A 50 1.88 -6.78 21.24
N PRO A 51 1.62 -7.28 22.47
CA PRO A 51 2.62 -8.03 23.24
C PRO A 51 3.01 -9.39 22.63
N GLU A 52 2.23 -9.94 21.70
CA GLU A 52 2.53 -11.21 21.01
C GLU A 52 3.48 -11.02 19.81
N LEU A 53 3.72 -9.77 19.40
CA LEU A 53 4.68 -9.42 18.37
C LEU A 53 5.87 -8.65 18.97
N SER A 54 6.88 -8.45 18.12
CA SER A 54 8.02 -7.60 18.40
C SER A 54 8.52 -6.97 17.10
N THR A 55 9.36 -5.93 17.18
CA THR A 55 10.03 -5.37 15.99
C THR A 55 10.77 -6.46 15.18
N GLY A 56 11.44 -7.40 15.87
CA GLY A 56 12.15 -8.50 15.21
C GLY A 56 11.21 -9.47 14.50
N THR A 57 10.07 -9.80 15.12
CA THR A 57 9.04 -10.67 14.52
C THR A 57 8.41 -10.02 13.30
N VAL A 58 8.06 -8.73 13.38
CA VAL A 58 7.52 -7.96 12.25
C VAL A 58 8.49 -7.98 11.08
N ILE A 59 9.77 -7.65 11.31
CA ILE A 59 10.81 -7.69 10.27
C ILE A 59 10.94 -9.10 9.68
N LYS A 60 10.87 -10.15 10.51
CA LYS A 60 10.96 -11.55 10.05
C LYS A 60 9.80 -11.91 9.11
N VAL A 61 8.58 -11.47 9.41
CA VAL A 61 7.41 -11.73 8.55
C VAL A 61 7.53 -10.97 7.22
N ILE A 62 7.89 -9.69 7.26
CA ILE A 62 8.11 -8.90 6.03
C ILE A 62 9.24 -9.50 5.19
N THR A 63 10.31 -9.97 5.83
CA THR A 63 11.42 -10.68 5.17
C THR A 63 10.93 -11.95 4.47
N ASN A 64 10.12 -12.76 5.16
CA ASN A 64 9.56 -14.00 4.61
C ASN A 64 8.70 -13.72 3.36
N MET A 65 7.79 -12.74 3.42
CA MET A 65 6.98 -12.34 2.27
C MET A 65 7.85 -11.81 1.13
N THR A 66 8.80 -10.92 1.43
CA THR A 66 9.73 -10.36 0.45
C THR A 66 10.51 -11.46 -0.28
N MET A 67 11.12 -12.38 0.47
CA MET A 67 11.88 -13.49 -0.10
C MET A 67 11.00 -14.47 -0.89
N THR A 68 9.77 -14.71 -0.44
CA THR A 68 8.80 -15.54 -1.18
C THR A 68 8.52 -14.96 -2.56
N VAL A 69 8.25 -13.65 -2.62
CA VAL A 69 8.02 -12.93 -3.89
C VAL A 69 9.27 -12.94 -4.77
N GLN A 70 10.44 -12.64 -4.21
CA GLN A 70 11.72 -12.65 -4.96
C GLN A 70 12.04 -14.03 -5.54
N ASN A 71 11.77 -15.10 -4.79
CA ASN A 71 12.02 -16.47 -5.24
C ASN A 71 11.06 -16.91 -6.35
N LEU A 72 9.78 -16.52 -6.26
CA LEU A 72 8.77 -16.90 -7.26
C LEU A 72 8.85 -16.04 -8.52
N PHE A 73 9.26 -14.78 -8.40
CA PHE A 73 9.30 -13.78 -9.46
C PHE A 73 10.66 -13.05 -9.53
N PRO A 74 11.77 -13.76 -9.81
CA PRO A 74 13.12 -13.19 -9.73
C PRO A 74 13.39 -12.04 -10.71
N ASN A 75 12.62 -11.95 -11.80
CA ASN A 75 12.78 -10.94 -12.84
C ASN A 75 11.68 -9.85 -12.82
N LEU A 76 10.77 -9.89 -11.85
CA LEU A 76 9.66 -8.94 -11.77
C LEU A 76 10.02 -7.80 -10.83
N GLN A 77 9.92 -6.56 -11.32
CA GLN A 77 10.03 -5.39 -10.45
C GLN A 77 8.78 -5.27 -9.58
N VAL A 78 8.97 -5.15 -8.26
CA VAL A 78 7.87 -5.01 -7.30
C VAL A 78 7.97 -3.64 -6.63
N PHE A 79 6.83 -2.98 -6.47
CA PHE A 79 6.72 -1.70 -5.77
C PHE A 79 5.95 -1.88 -4.46
N PRO A 80 6.64 -2.04 -3.32
CA PRO A 80 5.97 -2.21 -2.05
C PRO A 80 5.56 -0.86 -1.43
N ALA A 81 4.52 -0.88 -0.62
CA ALA A 81 4.20 0.15 0.37
C ALA A 81 4.05 -0.52 1.74
N LEU A 82 4.44 0.17 2.82
CA LEU A 82 4.23 -0.33 4.18
C LEU A 82 2.76 -0.19 4.57
N GLY A 83 2.22 -1.21 5.24
CA GLY A 83 0.94 -1.16 5.93
C GLY A 83 1.06 -0.81 7.41
N ASN A 84 -0.08 -0.62 8.08
CA ASN A 84 -0.09 -0.22 9.48
C ASN A 84 0.33 -1.37 10.42
N HIS A 85 0.17 -2.63 9.99
CA HIS A 85 0.69 -3.80 10.71
C HIS A 85 2.17 -4.07 10.45
N ASP A 86 2.78 -3.46 9.43
CA ASP A 86 4.22 -3.62 9.12
C ASP A 86 5.14 -2.83 10.07
N TYR A 87 4.69 -2.54 11.29
CA TYR A 87 5.49 -1.88 12.32
C TYR A 87 5.16 -2.46 13.71
N TRP A 88 6.08 -2.31 14.66
CA TRP A 88 5.83 -2.68 16.06
C TRP A 88 6.18 -1.53 17.00
N PRO A 89 5.25 -1.11 17.88
CA PRO A 89 3.83 -1.53 17.92
C PRO A 89 3.06 -1.18 16.63
N GLN A 90 2.01 -1.94 16.30
CA GLN A 90 1.19 -1.67 15.10
C GLN A 90 0.67 -0.23 15.10
N ASP A 91 0.47 0.32 13.91
CA ASP A 91 0.03 1.69 13.61
C ASP A 91 1.03 2.81 13.96
N GLN A 92 2.01 2.57 14.85
CA GLN A 92 2.89 3.61 15.40
C GLN A 92 4.09 3.95 14.49
N LEU A 93 3.83 4.10 13.20
CA LEU A 93 4.88 4.39 12.20
C LEU A 93 5.49 5.78 12.45
N PRO A 94 6.83 5.88 12.62
CA PRO A 94 7.49 7.11 13.02
C PRO A 94 7.74 8.07 11.85
N ILE A 95 7.99 9.35 12.19
CA ILE A 95 8.32 10.43 11.24
C ILE A 95 9.81 10.51 10.88
N ALA A 96 10.63 9.62 11.41
CA ALA A 96 12.06 9.58 11.23
C ALA A 96 12.51 8.12 11.02
N THR A 97 13.79 7.94 10.71
CA THR A 97 14.35 6.61 10.47
C THR A 97 14.10 5.66 11.64
N SER A 98 13.94 4.38 11.31
CA SER A 98 13.65 3.33 12.29
C SER A 98 14.33 2.02 11.87
N LYS A 99 14.37 1.06 12.79
CA LYS A 99 14.86 -0.29 12.50
C LYS A 99 14.04 -0.97 11.39
N VAL A 100 12.72 -0.78 11.40
CA VAL A 100 11.83 -1.33 10.37
C VAL A 100 12.09 -0.67 9.02
N TYR A 101 12.11 0.67 8.94
CA TYR A 101 12.38 1.39 7.69
C TYR A 101 13.74 1.03 7.10
N SER A 102 14.76 0.88 7.96
CA SER A 102 16.09 0.43 7.55
C SER A 102 16.07 -0.99 7.00
N ALA A 103 15.38 -1.91 7.70
CA ALA A 103 15.29 -3.31 7.29
C ALA A 103 14.55 -3.47 5.96
N VAL A 104 13.37 -2.85 5.78
CA VAL A 104 12.63 -2.95 4.52
C VAL A 104 13.36 -2.26 3.37
N ALA A 105 14.08 -1.17 3.64
CA ALA A 105 14.93 -0.56 2.64
C ALA A 105 16.08 -1.47 2.21
N ASP A 106 16.65 -2.28 3.11
CA ASP A 106 17.66 -3.27 2.73
C ASP A 106 17.06 -4.46 1.99
N LEU A 107 15.86 -4.92 2.39
CA LEU A 107 15.12 -6.02 1.74
C LEU A 107 14.66 -5.69 0.32
N TRP A 108 14.27 -4.44 0.07
CA TRP A 108 13.67 -3.99 -1.19
C TRP A 108 14.68 -3.36 -2.17
N LYS A 109 15.97 -3.33 -1.82
CA LYS A 109 17.05 -2.90 -2.74
C LYS A 109 16.99 -3.51 -4.14
N PRO A 110 16.66 -4.81 -4.32
CA PRO A 110 16.61 -5.39 -5.66
C PRO A 110 15.58 -4.74 -6.60
N TRP A 111 14.62 -3.97 -6.06
CA TRP A 111 13.54 -3.36 -6.84
C TRP A 111 13.66 -1.84 -6.99
N LEU A 112 14.54 -1.20 -6.20
CA LEU A 112 14.54 0.24 -5.95
C LEU A 112 15.94 0.84 -6.10
N ASP A 113 16.00 2.03 -6.69
CA ASP A 113 17.22 2.82 -6.84
C ASP A 113 17.66 3.46 -5.52
N GLU A 114 18.90 3.93 -5.45
CA GLU A 114 19.48 4.49 -4.22
C GLU A 114 18.70 5.68 -3.64
N GLU A 115 18.10 6.52 -4.49
CA GLU A 115 17.26 7.64 -4.05
C GLU A 115 15.97 7.16 -3.37
N ALA A 116 15.33 6.13 -3.94
CA ALA A 116 14.15 5.50 -3.36
C ALA A 116 14.49 4.84 -2.02
N ILE A 117 15.65 4.15 -1.94
CA ILE A 117 16.15 3.57 -0.69
C ILE A 117 16.42 4.65 0.37
N SER A 118 17.00 5.79 -0.01
CA SER A 118 17.30 6.89 0.91
C SER A 118 16.03 7.49 1.54
N THR A 119 14.99 7.73 0.73
CA THR A 119 13.71 8.26 1.20
C THR A 119 12.95 7.22 2.04
N LEU A 120 12.95 5.96 1.61
CA LEU A 120 12.35 4.84 2.34
C LEU A 120 12.97 4.68 3.74
N LYS A 121 14.30 4.74 3.88
CA LYS A 121 14.98 4.69 5.18
C LYS A 121 14.59 5.83 6.11
N LYS A 122 14.26 7.01 5.57
CA LYS A 122 13.93 8.21 6.35
C LYS A 122 12.47 8.24 6.81
N GLY A 123 11.53 7.88 5.94
CA GLY A 123 10.10 8.13 6.18
C GLY A 123 9.13 7.01 5.77
N GLY A 124 9.62 5.87 5.25
CA GLY A 124 8.76 4.78 4.82
C GLY A 124 8.07 5.00 3.47
N PHE A 125 8.44 6.05 2.71
CA PHE A 125 7.87 6.39 1.40
C PHE A 125 9.00 6.61 0.38
N TYR A 126 8.69 6.48 -0.92
CA TYR A 126 9.65 6.70 -2.01
C TYR A 126 8.94 6.92 -3.35
N SER A 127 9.71 7.31 -4.37
CA SER A 127 9.27 7.21 -5.76
C SER A 127 10.29 6.47 -6.61
N GLN A 128 9.84 5.74 -7.62
CA GLN A 128 10.69 4.92 -8.48
C GLN A 128 10.12 4.92 -9.91
N ARG A 129 10.99 5.06 -10.91
CA ARG A 129 10.61 4.85 -12.31
C ARG A 129 10.49 3.36 -12.60
N VAL A 130 9.50 2.98 -13.38
CA VAL A 130 9.34 1.59 -13.84
C VAL A 130 10.41 1.28 -14.88
N ALA A 131 11.24 0.25 -14.64
CA ALA A 131 12.42 -0.02 -15.45
C ALA A 131 12.11 -0.19 -16.95
N ASN A 132 11.03 -0.90 -17.26
CA ASN A 132 10.59 -1.16 -18.63
C ASN A 132 9.64 -0.07 -19.20
N ASN A 133 9.28 0.93 -18.39
CA ASN A 133 8.37 2.02 -18.74
C ASN A 133 8.86 3.33 -18.10
N PRO A 134 9.98 3.92 -18.56
CA PRO A 134 10.67 4.96 -17.81
C PRO A 134 9.88 6.28 -17.65
N ASN A 135 8.83 6.49 -18.46
CA ASN A 135 7.92 7.64 -18.32
C ASN A 135 6.77 7.37 -17.33
N LEU A 136 6.71 6.18 -16.73
CA LEU A 136 5.82 5.86 -15.60
C LEU A 136 6.63 5.87 -14.30
N ARG A 137 6.19 6.67 -13.35
CA ARG A 137 6.71 6.72 -11.98
C ARG A 137 5.69 6.16 -11.01
N ILE A 138 6.15 5.28 -10.13
CA ILE A 138 5.39 4.85 -8.96
C ILE A 138 5.77 5.77 -7.80
N ILE A 139 4.78 6.31 -7.10
CA ILE A 139 4.95 7.01 -5.84
C ILE A 139 4.33 6.12 -4.75
N SER A 140 5.18 5.55 -3.91
CA SER A 140 4.76 4.73 -2.78
C SER A 140 4.71 5.58 -1.51
N LEU A 141 3.48 5.86 -1.06
CA LEU A 141 3.23 6.70 0.11
C LEU A 141 3.14 5.88 1.39
N ASN A 142 3.64 6.45 2.48
CA ASN A 142 3.40 6.01 3.84
C ASN A 142 2.17 6.73 4.41
N THR A 143 0.97 6.33 3.99
CA THR A 143 -0.29 6.92 4.49
C THR A 143 -0.63 6.50 5.92
N ASN A 144 0.10 5.54 6.49
CA ASN A 144 -0.02 5.17 7.90
C ASN A 144 0.40 6.32 8.84
N LEU A 145 1.23 7.26 8.36
CA LEU A 145 1.51 8.51 9.07
C LEU A 145 0.25 9.36 9.30
N TYR A 146 -0.78 9.15 8.49
CA TYR A 146 -2.04 9.89 8.56
C TYR A 146 -3.15 9.12 9.27
N TYR A 147 -2.90 7.85 9.63
CA TYR A 147 -3.90 6.96 10.20
C TYR A 147 -4.29 7.39 11.62
N GLY A 148 -5.59 7.27 11.95
CA GLY A 148 -6.16 7.75 13.22
C GLY A 148 -5.43 7.25 14.47
N PRO A 149 -5.14 5.94 14.58
CA PRO A 149 -4.41 5.33 15.70
C PRO A 149 -2.92 5.71 15.86
N ASN A 150 -2.28 6.34 14.87
CA ASN A 150 -0.83 6.59 14.94
C ASN A 150 -0.49 7.78 15.85
N VAL A 151 -0.12 7.53 17.11
CA VAL A 151 0.15 8.63 18.07
C VAL A 151 1.42 9.42 17.73
N MET A 152 2.33 8.86 16.93
CA MET A 152 3.60 9.49 16.55
C MET A 152 3.42 10.76 15.70
N THR A 153 2.26 10.91 15.07
CA THR A 153 1.96 12.02 14.16
C THR A 153 0.93 13.00 14.68
N LEU A 154 0.49 12.86 15.93
CA LEU A 154 -0.42 13.83 16.56
C LEU A 154 0.16 15.25 16.50
N ASN A 155 -0.69 16.21 16.13
CA ASN A 155 -0.34 17.63 15.98
C ASN A 155 0.81 17.93 15.00
N LYS A 156 1.11 17.04 14.06
CA LYS A 156 2.07 17.30 12.97
C LYS A 156 1.34 17.80 11.73
N THR A 157 1.78 18.90 11.15
CA THR A 157 1.20 19.49 9.92
C THR A 157 1.69 18.79 8.64
N ASP A 158 2.89 18.23 8.68
CA ASP A 158 3.47 17.42 7.61
C ASP A 158 4.40 16.34 8.17
N PRO A 159 3.86 15.20 8.65
CA PRO A 159 4.68 14.15 9.23
C PRO A 159 5.67 13.59 8.20
N ALA A 160 6.95 13.56 8.58
CA ALA A 160 8.09 13.15 7.74
C ALA A 160 8.32 14.01 6.47
N ASN A 161 7.75 15.22 6.40
CA ASN A 161 7.77 16.12 5.23
C ASN A 161 7.24 15.44 3.96
N GLN A 162 6.32 14.48 4.10
CA GLN A 162 5.83 13.68 2.99
C GLN A 162 4.92 14.50 2.05
N PHE A 163 4.18 15.50 2.53
CA PHE A 163 3.38 16.36 1.65
C PHE A 163 4.28 17.26 0.80
N GLU A 164 5.25 17.93 1.41
CA GLU A 164 6.23 18.74 0.68
C GLU A 164 6.96 17.89 -0.37
N TRP A 165 7.45 16.71 0.04
CA TRP A 165 8.12 15.78 -0.87
C TRP A 165 7.19 15.31 -2.01
N LEU A 166 5.93 15.02 -1.72
CA LEU A 166 4.95 14.57 -2.71
C LEU A 166 4.67 15.67 -3.75
N GLU A 167 4.43 16.90 -3.31
CA GLU A 167 4.21 18.03 -4.23
C GLU A 167 5.42 18.27 -5.12
N ASN A 168 6.62 18.22 -4.56
CA ASN A 168 7.86 18.36 -5.33
C ASN A 168 8.02 17.24 -6.35
N THR A 169 7.77 15.99 -5.96
CA THR A 169 7.88 14.82 -6.85
C THR A 169 6.86 14.87 -7.99
N LEU A 170 5.61 15.24 -7.70
CA LEU A 170 4.56 15.40 -8.71
C LEU A 170 4.86 16.58 -9.65
N ASN A 171 5.39 17.67 -9.13
CA ASN A 171 5.82 18.81 -9.94
C ASN A 171 6.98 18.45 -10.87
N SER A 172 7.98 17.71 -10.39
CA SER A 172 9.04 17.18 -11.24
C SER A 172 8.50 16.21 -12.30
N SER A 173 7.55 15.35 -11.95
CA SER A 173 6.90 14.44 -12.89
C SER A 173 6.15 15.21 -14.00
N LEU A 174 5.44 16.29 -13.63
CA LEU A 174 4.78 17.20 -14.57
C LEU A 174 5.78 17.82 -15.56
N GLN A 175 6.90 18.36 -15.05
CA GLN A 175 7.93 19.00 -15.87
C GLN A 175 8.62 18.00 -16.81
N ASN A 176 8.83 16.77 -16.34
CA ASN A 176 9.47 15.70 -17.10
C ASN A 176 8.49 14.91 -17.99
N LYS A 177 7.22 15.32 -18.05
CA LYS A 177 6.16 14.65 -18.84
C LYS A 177 5.99 13.17 -18.48
N GLU A 178 6.19 12.84 -17.21
CA GLU A 178 5.93 11.51 -16.66
C GLU A 178 4.43 11.35 -16.34
N LYS A 179 3.96 10.11 -16.27
CA LYS A 179 2.71 9.74 -15.60
C LYS A 179 3.02 9.06 -14.28
N VAL A 180 2.07 9.18 -13.35
CA VAL A 180 2.25 8.70 -11.98
C VAL A 180 1.16 7.72 -11.59
N TYR A 181 1.56 6.60 -11.02
CA TYR A 181 0.68 5.79 -10.18
C TYR A 181 1.01 6.03 -8.71
N ILE A 182 -0.02 6.39 -7.94
CA ILE A 182 0.09 6.49 -6.48
C ILE A 182 -0.25 5.12 -5.91
N ILE A 183 0.63 4.57 -5.08
CA ILE A 183 0.33 3.40 -4.26
C ILE A 183 0.45 3.76 -2.79
N ALA A 184 -0.45 3.28 -1.96
CA ALA A 184 -0.34 3.40 -0.51
C ALA A 184 -1.14 2.29 0.18
N HIS A 185 -0.98 2.17 1.50
CA HIS A 185 -1.76 1.20 2.26
C HIS A 185 -3.15 1.74 2.64
N VAL A 186 -3.22 2.66 3.60
CA VAL A 186 -4.49 3.28 4.04
C VAL A 186 -4.98 4.26 2.95
N PRO A 187 -6.21 4.12 2.44
CA PRO A 187 -6.73 4.97 1.38
C PRO A 187 -7.05 6.39 1.87
N VAL A 188 -7.14 7.33 0.92
CA VAL A 188 -7.89 8.59 1.12
C VAL A 188 -9.40 8.32 1.08
N GLY A 189 -10.20 9.32 1.41
CA GLY A 189 -11.66 9.25 1.34
C GLY A 189 -12.28 8.66 2.61
N TYR A 190 -13.55 8.29 2.48
CA TYR A 190 -14.40 7.84 3.58
C TYR A 190 -14.59 6.33 3.55
N LEU A 191 -14.64 5.72 4.74
CA LEU A 191 -14.91 4.30 4.88
C LEU A 191 -16.35 4.01 4.38
N PRO A 192 -16.53 3.11 3.39
CA PRO A 192 -17.84 2.92 2.75
C PRO A 192 -18.88 2.26 3.67
N TYR A 193 -18.44 1.69 4.79
CA TYR A 193 -19.27 1.02 5.78
C TYR A 193 -19.53 1.85 7.05
N ALA A 194 -19.03 3.09 7.11
CA ALA A 194 -19.20 3.98 8.28
C ALA A 194 -19.60 5.40 7.85
N THR A 195 -20.56 6.00 8.54
CA THR A 195 -21.02 7.36 8.22
C THR A 195 -19.99 8.40 8.66
N GLY A 196 -19.62 9.29 7.74
CA GLY A 196 -18.80 10.48 8.05
C GLY A 196 -17.40 10.19 8.59
N THR A 197 -16.88 8.97 8.40
CA THR A 197 -15.58 8.55 8.95
C THR A 197 -14.53 8.47 7.83
N PRO A 198 -13.57 9.41 7.75
CA PRO A 198 -12.46 9.31 6.82
C PRO A 198 -11.50 8.18 7.24
N ALA A 199 -10.88 7.51 6.27
CA ALA A 199 -9.95 6.39 6.52
C ALA A 199 -8.64 6.86 7.20
N VAL A 200 -8.22 8.09 6.91
CA VAL A 200 -7.14 8.81 7.61
C VAL A 200 -7.71 10.03 8.33
N ARG A 201 -6.95 10.67 9.23
CA ARG A 201 -7.44 11.87 9.92
C ARG A 201 -7.85 12.95 8.91
N GLN A 202 -8.98 13.61 9.17
CA GLN A 202 -9.61 14.55 8.23
C GLN A 202 -8.65 15.61 7.69
N TYR A 203 -7.81 16.22 8.54
CA TYR A 203 -6.81 17.20 8.09
C TYR A 203 -5.90 16.67 6.98
N TYR A 204 -5.40 15.44 7.13
CA TYR A 204 -4.53 14.82 6.13
C TYR A 204 -5.31 14.35 4.90
N ASN A 205 -6.54 13.87 5.08
CA ASN A 205 -7.43 13.52 3.97
C ASN A 205 -7.61 14.72 3.03
N GLU A 206 -8.01 15.87 3.57
CA GLU A 206 -8.23 17.08 2.77
C GLU A 206 -6.95 17.54 2.07
N LYS A 207 -5.81 17.50 2.78
CA LYS A 207 -4.51 17.90 2.22
C LYS A 207 -4.08 17.01 1.06
N LEU A 208 -4.22 15.68 1.17
CA LEU A 208 -3.94 14.76 0.06
C LEU A 208 -4.91 14.96 -1.11
N VAL A 209 -6.21 15.09 -0.83
CA VAL A 209 -7.23 15.31 -1.86
C VAL A 209 -6.95 16.58 -2.66
N ASP A 210 -6.54 17.67 -2.01
CA ASP A 210 -6.18 18.91 -2.71
C ASP A 210 -4.89 18.75 -3.54
N ILE A 211 -3.87 18.04 -3.05
CA ILE A 211 -2.65 17.72 -3.83
C ILE A 211 -3.03 16.87 -5.06
N PHE A 212 -3.80 15.80 -4.88
CA PHE A 212 -4.20 14.92 -5.97
C PHE A 212 -5.07 15.65 -7.00
N ARG A 213 -5.94 16.56 -6.56
CA ARG A 213 -6.72 17.41 -7.45
C ARG A 213 -5.81 18.33 -8.29
N LYS A 214 -4.84 18.99 -7.65
CA LYS A 214 -3.86 19.89 -8.28
C LYS A 214 -3.02 19.18 -9.35
N TYR A 215 -2.63 17.93 -9.13
CA TYR A 215 -1.77 17.14 -10.01
C TYR A 215 -2.50 16.03 -10.79
N SER A 216 -3.83 16.11 -10.90
CA SER A 216 -4.67 15.08 -11.53
C SER A 216 -4.33 14.79 -12.99
N SER A 217 -3.74 15.73 -13.73
CA SER A 217 -3.28 15.52 -15.11
C SER A 217 -2.06 14.59 -15.24
N VAL A 218 -1.29 14.46 -14.15
CA VAL A 218 -0.08 13.62 -14.06
C VAL A 218 -0.41 12.26 -13.46
N ILE A 219 -1.30 12.23 -12.47
CA ILE A 219 -1.69 11.00 -11.78
C ILE A 219 -2.63 10.21 -12.69
N ALA A 220 -2.21 9.03 -13.13
CA ALA A 220 -3.00 8.15 -14.00
C ALA A 220 -3.82 7.10 -13.24
N GLY A 221 -3.53 6.89 -11.95
CA GLY A 221 -4.26 5.95 -11.10
C GLY A 221 -3.75 5.95 -9.65
N GLN A 222 -4.64 5.60 -8.72
CA GLN A 222 -4.32 5.44 -7.31
C GLN A 222 -4.73 4.04 -6.84
N PHE A 223 -3.86 3.37 -6.10
CA PHE A 223 -4.06 1.97 -5.69
C PHE A 223 -3.82 1.82 -4.19
N TYR A 224 -4.82 1.28 -3.50
CA TYR A 224 -4.84 1.18 -2.04
C TYR A 224 -5.20 -0.23 -1.57
N GLY A 225 -4.93 -0.51 -0.29
CA GLY A 225 -5.31 -1.74 0.40
C GLY A 225 -6.12 -1.44 1.66
N HIS A 226 -5.65 -1.96 2.79
CA HIS A 226 -6.15 -1.73 4.17
C HIS A 226 -7.56 -2.22 4.48
N THR A 227 -8.55 -1.87 3.67
CA THR A 227 -9.97 -2.13 3.97
C THR A 227 -10.37 -3.59 3.82
N HIS A 228 -9.55 -4.39 3.14
CA HIS A 228 -9.83 -5.77 2.74
C HIS A 228 -11.11 -5.87 1.89
N ARG A 229 -11.52 -4.81 1.20
CA ARG A 229 -12.71 -4.77 0.35
C ARG A 229 -12.35 -4.27 -1.03
N ASP A 230 -13.06 -4.77 -2.03
CA ASP A 230 -13.02 -4.21 -3.37
C ASP A 230 -13.87 -2.94 -3.40
N SER A 231 -13.23 -1.78 -3.55
CA SER A 231 -13.92 -0.48 -3.58
C SER A 231 -13.34 0.42 -4.67
N LEU A 232 -14.22 1.25 -5.23
CA LEU A 232 -13.88 2.29 -6.19
C LEU A 232 -14.11 3.65 -5.56
N MET A 233 -13.23 4.60 -5.85
CA MET A 233 -13.42 6.00 -5.55
C MET A 233 -13.10 6.83 -6.79
N VAL A 234 -13.90 7.86 -7.03
CA VAL A 234 -13.70 8.83 -8.11
C VAL A 234 -13.46 10.19 -7.48
N LEU A 235 -12.25 10.72 -7.66
CA LEU A 235 -11.92 12.07 -7.25
C LEU A 235 -12.47 13.04 -8.29
N SER A 236 -13.27 14.00 -7.84
CA SER A 236 -13.76 15.12 -8.65
C SER A 236 -12.99 16.42 -8.40
N ASP A 237 -12.95 17.26 -9.42
CA ASP A 237 -12.59 18.67 -9.29
C ASP A 237 -13.62 19.44 -8.43
N ARG A 238 -13.37 20.72 -8.17
CA ARG A 238 -14.29 21.56 -7.37
C ARG A 238 -15.61 21.88 -8.07
N LYS A 239 -15.75 21.55 -9.36
CA LYS A 239 -16.97 21.72 -10.15
C LYS A 239 -17.77 20.41 -10.29
N GLY A 240 -17.26 19.31 -9.74
CA GLY A 240 -17.89 17.99 -9.79
C GLY A 240 -17.45 17.11 -10.95
N SER A 241 -16.53 17.56 -11.82
CA SER A 241 -16.03 16.76 -12.94
C SER A 241 -15.07 15.68 -12.45
N PRO A 242 -15.18 14.42 -12.90
CA PRO A 242 -14.25 13.36 -12.52
C PRO A 242 -12.85 13.63 -13.10
N ILE A 243 -11.81 13.51 -12.27
CA ILE A 243 -10.42 13.80 -12.65
C ILE A 243 -9.44 12.69 -12.28
N ASN A 244 -9.81 11.77 -11.39
CA ASN A 244 -8.94 10.65 -11.02
C ASN A 244 -9.71 9.45 -10.49
N SER A 245 -9.22 8.25 -10.79
CA SER A 245 -9.78 6.98 -10.29
C SER A 245 -8.85 6.35 -9.26
N ALA A 246 -9.43 5.90 -8.16
CA ALA A 246 -8.75 5.21 -7.08
C ALA A 246 -9.38 3.84 -6.84
N PHE A 247 -8.52 2.82 -6.73
CA PHE A 247 -8.90 1.42 -6.64
C PHE A 247 -8.40 0.84 -5.31
N VAL A 248 -9.32 0.36 -4.48
CA VAL A 248 -8.99 -0.33 -3.24
C VAL A 248 -9.08 -1.83 -3.47
N ALA A 249 -8.00 -2.55 -3.18
CA ALA A 249 -7.92 -3.99 -3.38
C ALA A 249 -8.44 -4.79 -2.17
N PRO A 250 -9.19 -5.89 -2.40
CA PRO A 250 -9.47 -6.84 -1.34
C PRO A 250 -8.18 -7.53 -0.90
N ALA A 251 -8.19 -8.08 0.30
CA ALA A 251 -7.04 -8.78 0.85
C ALA A 251 -6.99 -10.25 0.42
N VAL A 252 -5.79 -10.84 0.52
CA VAL A 252 -5.63 -12.30 0.50
C VAL A 252 -6.16 -12.91 1.80
N THR A 253 -5.96 -12.25 2.95
CA THR A 253 -6.51 -12.75 4.23
C THR A 253 -8.04 -12.65 4.24
N PRO A 254 -8.76 -13.72 4.67
CA PRO A 254 -10.21 -13.70 4.83
C PRO A 254 -10.65 -13.30 6.24
N VAL A 255 -9.73 -12.84 7.10
CA VAL A 255 -9.99 -12.63 8.53
C VAL A 255 -11.13 -11.63 8.77
N LYS A 256 -12.01 -11.96 9.72
CA LYS A 256 -12.99 -11.05 10.32
C LYS A 256 -13.07 -11.23 11.83
N GLY A 257 -13.53 -10.19 12.51
CA GLY A 257 -13.96 -10.28 13.91
C GLY A 257 -15.19 -11.19 14.06
N VAL A 258 -15.35 -11.77 15.26
CA VAL A 258 -16.48 -12.66 15.59
C VAL A 258 -17.83 -11.97 15.40
N LEU A 259 -17.90 -10.67 15.72
CA LEU A 259 -19.12 -9.86 15.62
C LEU A 259 -19.44 -9.41 14.20
N GLN A 260 -18.50 -9.51 13.26
CA GLN A 260 -18.75 -9.13 11.87
C GLN A 260 -19.51 -10.25 11.18
N LYS A 261 -20.60 -9.88 10.49
CA LYS A 261 -21.39 -10.84 9.68
C LYS A 261 -20.63 -11.28 8.45
N GLU A 262 -20.03 -10.34 7.72
CA GLU A 262 -19.40 -10.57 6.42
C GLU A 262 -17.87 -10.43 6.49
N THR A 263 -17.19 -11.15 5.60
CA THR A 263 -15.76 -10.97 5.27
C THR A 263 -15.55 -11.05 3.76
N ASN A 264 -14.32 -10.87 3.31
CA ASN A 264 -13.90 -11.11 1.93
C ASN A 264 -13.40 -12.55 1.74
N ASN A 265 -13.57 -13.09 0.54
CA ASN A 265 -12.73 -14.19 0.10
C ASN A 265 -11.31 -13.67 -0.24
N PRO A 266 -10.29 -14.54 -0.25
CA PRO A 266 -8.96 -14.19 -0.72
C PRO A 266 -8.99 -13.65 -2.15
N GLY A 267 -8.38 -12.48 -2.38
CA GLY A 267 -8.39 -11.82 -3.69
C GLY A 267 -7.01 -11.35 -4.14
N VAL A 268 -6.76 -11.47 -5.45
CA VAL A 268 -5.65 -10.84 -6.18
C VAL A 268 -6.22 -10.15 -7.42
N ARG A 269 -5.52 -9.16 -7.98
CA ARG A 269 -6.00 -8.42 -9.15
C ARG A 269 -4.90 -8.13 -10.15
N LEU A 270 -5.28 -8.07 -11.41
CA LEU A 270 -4.45 -7.66 -12.54
C LEU A 270 -5.05 -6.39 -13.15
N PHE A 271 -4.21 -5.39 -13.42
CA PHE A 271 -4.61 -4.20 -14.16
C PHE A 271 -4.03 -4.25 -15.57
N GLN A 272 -4.84 -3.85 -16.54
CA GLN A 272 -4.37 -3.51 -17.86
C GLN A 272 -4.19 -2.00 -17.94
N TYR A 273 -3.20 -1.56 -18.71
CA TYR A 273 -2.98 -0.15 -18.99
C TYR A 273 -2.47 0.02 -20.41
N LYS A 274 -2.74 1.18 -21.01
CA LYS A 274 -2.26 1.53 -22.34
C LYS A 274 -0.76 1.86 -22.29
N PRO A 275 0.14 1.11 -22.95
CA PRO A 275 1.56 1.44 -22.98
C PRO A 275 1.81 2.84 -23.55
N GLY A 276 2.74 3.59 -22.94
CA GLY A 276 3.12 4.94 -23.34
C GLY A 276 2.26 6.09 -22.80
N ASP A 277 1.00 5.83 -22.42
CA ASP A 277 0.07 6.81 -21.82
C ASP A 277 -0.35 6.42 -20.39
N TYR A 278 -0.25 5.13 -20.07
CA TYR A 278 -0.50 4.57 -18.74
C TYR A 278 -1.92 4.78 -18.21
N THR A 279 -2.87 5.08 -19.10
CA THR A 279 -4.31 5.06 -18.78
C THR A 279 -4.73 3.62 -18.52
N LEU A 280 -5.52 3.41 -17.45
CA LEU A 280 -6.10 2.12 -17.06
C LEU A 280 -7.35 1.81 -17.89
#